data_AF-A0A445K3F6-F1
#
_entry.id   AF-A0A445K3F6-F1
#
_cell.length_a   1.000
_cell.length_b   1.000
_cell.length_c   1.000
_cell.angle_alpha   90.00
_cell.angle_beta   90.00
_cell.angle_gamma   90.00
#
_symmetry.space_group_name_H-M   'P 1'
#
loop_
_entity.id
_entity.type
_entity.pdbx_description
1 polymer ?
#
loop_
_entity_poly.entity_id
_entity_poly.type
_entity_poly.pdbx_seq_one_letter_code
_entity_poly.pdbx_strand_id
1 'polypeptide(L)'
;MSTINKDHIVDESNRSETKLVEEEEEEEDLQKLLVPDVQNLPLIPPSAVETNFATYFALDFMKPAHDQYVYRHANGLCVIGLAPSHVAFKDEGGITAVDFNVGKSDRSGMKVTGKRKKNAQHFESNTALCKISTKNDSYIVRLTEKDTLLLSCQNLLIGSRSRLP
;
A
#
# COMPACT_ATOMS: atom_id res chain seq x y z
N MET A 1 2.05 10.61 91.33
CA MET A 1 1.18 9.47 91.00
C MET A 1 1.04 9.43 89.48
N SER A 2 1.52 8.35 88.89
CA SER A 2 1.45 8.02 87.47
C SER A 2 0.01 7.75 87.04
N THR A 3 -0.37 8.11 85.80
CA THR A 3 -1.03 7.18 84.87
C THR A 3 -1.11 7.73 83.44
N ILE A 4 -0.31 7.10 82.56
CA ILE A 4 -0.64 6.59 81.22
C ILE A 4 -0.86 7.60 80.08
N ASN A 5 0.21 7.81 79.31
CA ASN A 5 0.13 7.95 77.85
C ASN A 5 -0.39 6.63 77.26
N LYS A 6 -1.37 6.72 76.36
CA LYS A 6 -1.73 5.62 75.45
C LYS A 6 -1.45 6.05 74.01
N ASP A 7 -0.71 5.18 73.36
CA ASP A 7 -0.28 5.13 71.98
C ASP A 7 -1.45 5.38 70.99
N HIS A 8 -1.28 6.15 69.92
CA HIS A 8 -0.64 5.80 68.64
C HIS A 8 -1.45 4.78 67.80
N ILE A 9 -1.52 5.08 66.49
CA ILE A 9 -1.73 4.17 65.34
C ILE A 9 -3.18 4.08 64.84
N VAL A 10 -3.57 4.96 63.91
CA VAL A 10 -4.08 4.68 62.54
C VAL A 10 -3.93 6.04 61.83
N ASP A 11 -3.06 6.24 60.83
CA ASP A 11 -3.55 6.49 59.44
C ASP A 11 -2.40 6.63 58.41
N GLU A 12 -1.18 6.20 58.74
CA GLU A 12 -0.04 6.33 57.82
C GLU A 12 -0.03 5.24 56.73
N SER A 13 -0.69 4.11 57.00
CA SER A 13 -0.93 3.02 56.05
C SER A 13 -1.94 3.38 54.95
N ASN A 14 -2.99 4.14 55.28
CA ASN A 14 -4.03 4.53 54.31
C ASN A 14 -3.50 5.52 53.24
N ARG A 15 -2.52 6.36 53.59
CA ARG A 15 -1.91 7.35 52.69
C ARG A 15 -0.88 6.76 51.71
N SER A 16 -0.21 5.69 52.11
CA SER A 16 0.65 4.91 51.21
C SER A 16 -0.16 4.03 50.27
N GLU A 17 -1.25 3.44 50.75
CA GLU A 17 -2.14 2.62 49.92
C GLU A 17 -2.87 3.47 48.87
N THR A 18 -3.36 4.67 49.22
CA THR A 18 -4.00 5.57 48.22
C THR A 18 -3.05 6.03 47.13
N LYS A 19 -1.78 6.33 47.45
CA LYS A 19 -0.78 6.70 46.43
C LYS A 19 -0.41 5.55 45.51
N LEU A 20 -0.30 4.33 46.04
CA LEU A 20 0.01 3.15 45.24
C LEU A 20 -1.16 2.82 44.29
N VAL A 21 -2.40 2.99 44.75
CA VAL A 21 -3.60 2.81 43.92
C VAL A 21 -3.71 3.87 42.83
N GLU A 22 -3.40 5.14 43.13
CA GLU A 22 -3.36 6.22 42.13
C GLU A 22 -2.27 5.98 41.07
N GLU A 23 -1.08 5.53 41.46
CA GLU A 23 0.01 5.20 40.53
C GLU A 23 -0.32 3.96 39.67
N GLU A 24 -0.98 2.94 40.24
CA GLU A 24 -1.45 1.76 39.49
C GLU A 24 -2.58 2.11 38.50
N GLU A 25 -3.53 2.97 38.88
CA GLU A 25 -4.60 3.46 37.98
C GLU A 25 -4.03 4.30 36.83
N GLU A 26 -3.06 5.19 37.11
CA GLU A 26 -2.38 5.96 36.08
C GLU A 26 -1.59 5.08 35.10
N GLU A 27 -0.91 4.03 35.59
CA GLU A 27 -0.23 3.06 34.72
C GLU A 27 -1.23 2.26 33.87
N GLU A 28 -2.36 1.84 34.42
CA GLU A 28 -3.40 1.13 33.68
C GLU A 28 -4.02 2.00 32.58
N ASP A 29 -4.29 3.27 32.87
CA ASP A 29 -4.84 4.20 31.90
C ASP A 29 -3.81 4.55 30.81
N LEU A 30 -2.54 4.67 31.18
CA LEU A 30 -1.45 4.82 30.23
C LEU A 30 -1.31 3.57 29.34
N GLN A 31 -1.46 2.36 29.89
CA GLN A 31 -1.46 1.12 29.12
C GLN A 31 -2.65 1.05 28.14
N LYS A 32 -3.85 1.47 28.55
CA LYS A 32 -5.04 1.55 27.67
C LYS A 32 -4.87 2.56 26.53
N LEU A 33 -4.08 3.62 26.72
CA LEU A 33 -3.78 4.61 25.69
C LEU A 33 -2.67 4.16 24.72
N LEU A 34 -1.67 3.41 25.23
CA LEU A 34 -0.51 2.98 24.45
C LEU A 34 -0.76 1.72 23.62
N VAL A 35 -1.60 0.80 24.11
CA VAL A 35 -1.88 -0.48 23.46
C VAL A 35 -3.22 -0.40 22.74
N PRO A 36 -3.25 -0.48 21.39
CA PRO A 36 -4.52 -0.58 20.68
C PRO A 36 -5.23 -1.86 21.11
N ASP A 37 -6.54 -1.76 21.36
CA ASP A 37 -7.37 -2.91 21.73
C ASP A 37 -7.21 -4.02 20.68
N VAL A 38 -6.84 -5.21 21.15
CA VAL A 38 -6.60 -6.40 20.32
C VAL A 38 -7.85 -6.77 19.51
N GLN A 39 -9.05 -6.45 20.02
CA GLN A 39 -10.31 -6.67 19.32
C GLN A 39 -10.52 -5.72 18.12
N ASN A 40 -9.81 -4.59 18.10
CA ASN A 40 -9.86 -3.61 17.01
C ASN A 40 -8.76 -3.85 15.96
N LEU A 41 -7.89 -4.85 16.15
CA LEU A 41 -6.91 -5.21 15.14
C LEU A 41 -7.58 -5.98 14.00
N PRO A 42 -7.23 -5.67 12.73
CA PRO A 42 -7.76 -6.42 11.61
C PRO A 42 -7.30 -7.88 11.72
N LEU A 43 -8.22 -8.82 11.50
CA LEU A 43 -7.96 -10.27 11.55
C LEU A 43 -6.82 -10.69 10.62
N ILE A 44 -6.63 -9.94 9.53
CA ILE A 44 -5.60 -10.19 8.53
C ILE A 44 -4.81 -8.88 8.37
N PRO A 45 -3.48 -8.91 8.54
CA PRO A 45 -2.66 -7.72 8.33
C PRO A 45 -2.79 -7.25 6.88
N PRO A 46 -2.80 -5.92 6.63
CA PRO A 46 -2.87 -5.39 5.29
C PRO A 46 -1.64 -5.82 4.48
N SER A 47 -1.86 -6.08 3.19
CA SER A 47 -0.78 -6.51 2.30
C SER A 47 0.22 -5.39 2.03
N ALA A 48 1.43 -5.74 1.59
CA ALA A 48 2.45 -4.76 1.24
C ALA A 48 1.98 -3.74 0.18
N VAL A 49 1.08 -4.13 -0.73
CA VAL A 49 0.53 -3.20 -1.72
C VAL A 49 -0.41 -2.20 -1.06
N GLU A 50 -1.31 -2.66 -0.20
CA GLU A 50 -2.29 -1.83 0.50
C GLU A 50 -1.63 -0.84 1.47
N THR A 51 -0.56 -1.25 2.14
CA THR A 51 0.14 -0.40 3.11
C THR A 51 1.07 0.62 2.43
N ASN A 52 1.75 0.23 1.33
CA ASN A 52 2.79 1.06 0.72
C ASN A 52 2.32 1.91 -0.47
N PHE A 53 1.18 1.60 -1.08
CA PHE A 53 0.72 2.26 -2.29
C PHE A 53 -0.69 2.82 -2.17
N ALA A 54 -0.88 4.05 -2.64
CA ALA A 54 -2.19 4.58 -2.95
C ALA A 54 -2.67 4.03 -4.31
N THR A 55 -3.91 3.55 -4.36
CA THR A 55 -4.49 2.97 -5.59
C THR A 55 -5.37 3.99 -6.30
N TYR A 56 -5.14 4.17 -7.60
CA TYR A 56 -5.97 4.97 -8.49
C TYR A 56 -6.42 4.12 -9.67
N PHE A 57 -7.57 4.48 -10.25
CA PHE A 57 -8.08 3.86 -11.47
C PHE A 57 -8.30 4.94 -12.52
N ALA A 58 -7.82 4.66 -13.72
CA ALA A 58 -8.08 5.46 -14.91
C ALA A 58 -9.09 4.72 -15.77
N LEU A 59 -10.30 5.26 -15.78
CA LEU A 59 -11.42 4.74 -16.55
C LEU A 59 -11.30 5.21 -18.00
N ASP A 60 -11.53 4.30 -18.94
CA ASP A 60 -11.65 4.65 -20.35
C ASP A 60 -13.13 4.87 -20.69
N PHE A 61 -13.51 6.13 -20.95
CA PHE A 61 -14.88 6.48 -21.31
C PHE A 61 -15.20 6.18 -22.78
N MET A 62 -14.20 6.00 -23.63
CA MET A 62 -14.40 5.70 -25.05
C MET A 62 -14.63 4.21 -25.27
N LYS A 63 -13.98 3.36 -24.47
CA LYS A 63 -14.16 1.91 -24.54
C LYS A 63 -14.47 1.34 -23.14
N PRO A 64 -15.70 0.84 -22.92
CA PRO A 64 -16.07 0.30 -21.62
C PRO A 64 -15.19 -0.90 -21.25
N ALA A 65 -14.81 -1.01 -19.97
CA ALA A 65 -13.95 -2.06 -19.44
C ALA A 65 -12.52 -2.09 -20.02
N HIS A 66 -12.00 -0.94 -20.45
CA HIS A 66 -10.57 -0.75 -20.76
C HIS A 66 -9.83 0.02 -19.68
N ASP A 67 -10.22 -0.21 -18.43
CA ASP A 67 -9.72 0.54 -17.27
C ASP A 67 -8.28 0.13 -16.93
N GLN A 68 -7.51 1.10 -16.48
CA GLN A 68 -6.13 0.92 -16.01
C GLN A 68 -6.06 1.25 -14.52
N TYR A 69 -5.12 0.64 -13.80
CA TYR A 69 -4.81 1.02 -12.42
C TYR A 69 -3.43 1.67 -12.33
N VAL A 70 -3.27 2.52 -11.33
CA VAL A 70 -2.01 3.15 -10.95
C VAL A 70 -1.82 2.99 -9.44
N TYR A 71 -0.78 2.28 -9.03
CA TYR A 71 -0.31 2.24 -7.65
C TYR A 71 0.79 3.28 -7.47
N ARG A 72 0.58 4.24 -6.58
CA ARG A 72 1.52 5.32 -6.28
C ARG A 72 2.13 5.14 -4.90
N HIS A 73 3.44 4.97 -4.86
CA HIS A 73 4.21 4.94 -3.62
C HIS A 73 4.53 6.36 -3.14
N ALA A 74 4.69 6.54 -1.83
CA ALA A 74 5.09 7.84 -1.24
C ALA A 74 6.42 8.37 -1.80
N ASN A 75 7.35 7.46 -2.16
CA ASN A 75 8.65 7.78 -2.77
C ASN A 75 8.56 8.20 -4.26
N GLY A 76 7.35 8.36 -4.81
CA GLY A 76 7.12 8.74 -6.20
C GLY A 76 7.30 7.62 -7.23
N LEU A 77 7.56 6.39 -6.79
CA LEU A 77 7.51 5.20 -7.65
C LEU A 77 6.05 4.90 -7.98
N CYS A 78 5.76 4.60 -9.25
CA CYS A 78 4.43 4.19 -9.67
C CYS A 78 4.46 2.88 -10.43
N VAL A 79 3.44 2.05 -10.20
CA VAL A 79 3.20 0.81 -10.94
C VAL A 79 1.88 0.98 -11.68
N ILE A 80 1.89 0.73 -12.98
CA ILE A 80 0.73 0.92 -13.86
C ILE A 80 0.40 -0.42 -14.51
N GLY A 81 -0.88 -0.73 -14.65
CA GLY A 81 -1.32 -1.97 -15.30
C GLY A 81 -2.81 -1.95 -15.67
N LEU A 82 -3.32 -3.09 -16.14
CA LEU A 82 -4.74 -3.27 -16.45
C LEU A 82 -5.54 -3.46 -15.16
N ALA A 83 -6.64 -2.73 -15.02
CA ALA A 83 -7.52 -2.88 -13.86
C ALA A 83 -8.11 -4.30 -13.79
N PRO A 84 -8.46 -4.80 -12.60
CA PRO A 84 -9.11 -6.11 -12.47
C PRO A 84 -10.44 -6.22 -13.25
N SER A 85 -11.10 -5.09 -13.53
CA SER A 85 -12.32 -5.01 -14.34
C SER A 85 -12.08 -5.15 -15.85
N HIS A 86 -10.82 -5.10 -16.29
CA HIS A 86 -10.45 -4.98 -17.70
C HIS A 86 -10.85 -6.21 -18.53
N VAL A 87 -11.31 -6.00 -19.76
CA VAL A 87 -11.80 -7.05 -20.68
C VAL A 87 -10.78 -8.17 -20.92
N ALA A 88 -9.49 -7.83 -20.98
CA ALA A 88 -8.37 -8.79 -21.10
C ALA A 88 -8.38 -9.95 -20.08
N PHE A 89 -8.97 -9.75 -18.89
CA PHE A 89 -9.09 -10.81 -17.88
C PHE A 89 -10.34 -11.69 -18.07
N LYS A 90 -11.29 -11.25 -18.89
CA LYS A 90 -12.51 -12.00 -19.24
C LYS A 90 -12.33 -12.85 -20.50
N ASP A 91 -11.32 -12.57 -21.31
CA ASP A 91 -11.00 -13.33 -22.51
C ASP A 91 -10.65 -14.79 -22.20
N GLU A 92 -11.23 -15.72 -22.97
CA GLU A 92 -10.92 -17.15 -22.90
C GLU A 92 -9.46 -17.41 -23.31
N GLY A 93 -8.59 -17.56 -22.32
CA GLY A 93 -7.15 -17.77 -22.50
C GLY A 93 -6.27 -16.73 -21.81
N GLY A 94 -6.86 -15.66 -21.27
CA GLY A 94 -6.15 -14.65 -20.49
C GLY A 94 -5.01 -13.95 -21.24
N ILE A 95 -4.08 -13.39 -20.47
CA ILE A 95 -2.91 -12.68 -20.98
C ILE A 95 -1.86 -13.69 -21.45
N THR A 96 -1.49 -13.63 -22.73
CA THR A 96 -0.53 -14.54 -23.35
C THR A 96 0.88 -13.97 -23.36
N ALA A 97 1.02 -12.67 -23.59
CA ALA A 97 2.32 -12.01 -23.66
C ALA A 97 2.23 -10.52 -23.29
N VAL A 98 3.37 -9.97 -22.86
CA VAL A 98 3.56 -8.53 -22.67
C VAL A 98 4.77 -8.10 -23.47
N ASP A 99 4.55 -7.17 -24.40
CA ASP A 99 5.57 -6.60 -25.26
C ASP A 99 5.84 -5.15 -24.86
N PHE A 100 7.11 -4.81 -24.62
CA PHE A 100 7.54 -3.46 -24.28
C PHE A 100 7.93 -2.64 -25.52
N ASN A 101 7.88 -3.25 -26.71
CA ASN A 101 8.08 -2.58 -27.97
C ASN A 101 6.74 -2.03 -28.51
N VAL A 102 6.50 -0.76 -28.23
CA VAL A 102 5.28 -0.04 -28.65
C VAL A 102 5.47 0.77 -29.94
N GLY A 103 6.43 0.37 -30.79
CA GLY A 103 6.60 0.85 -32.17
C GLY A 103 7.43 2.13 -32.34
N LYS A 104 7.53 3.01 -31.32
CA LYS A 104 8.42 4.19 -31.36
C LYS A 104 9.81 3.95 -30.77
N SER A 105 9.94 2.96 -29.88
CA SER A 105 11.19 2.62 -29.18
C SER A 105 11.00 1.30 -28.46
N ASP A 106 11.99 0.41 -28.53
CA ASP A 106 12.02 -0.76 -27.66
C ASP A 106 12.45 -0.34 -26.25
N ARG A 107 11.59 -0.58 -25.27
CA ARG A 107 11.81 -0.21 -23.86
C ARG A 107 12.32 -1.35 -23.01
N SER A 108 12.44 -2.56 -23.58
CA SER A 108 12.95 -3.74 -22.88
C SER A 108 14.40 -3.57 -22.41
N GLY A 109 15.21 -2.81 -23.17
CA GLY A 109 16.61 -2.51 -22.86
C GLY A 109 16.84 -1.38 -21.86
N MET A 110 15.80 -0.73 -21.35
CA MET A 110 15.93 0.42 -20.46
C MET A 110 16.39 0.01 -19.06
N LYS A 111 17.71 0.09 -18.83
CA LYS A 111 18.30 -0.14 -17.51
C LYS A 111 18.62 1.19 -16.83
N VAL A 112 17.78 1.59 -15.87
CA VAL A 112 18.01 2.75 -15.01
C VAL A 112 18.97 2.35 -13.88
N THR A 113 20.13 3.01 -13.78
CA THR A 113 21.14 2.66 -12.75
C THR A 113 21.69 3.88 -12.00
N GLY A 114 22.16 3.63 -10.78
CA GLY A 114 22.85 4.60 -9.92
C GLY A 114 21.93 5.61 -9.21
N LYS A 115 22.48 6.34 -8.22
CA LYS A 115 21.75 7.35 -7.42
C LYS A 115 21.08 8.44 -8.27
N ARG A 116 21.65 8.77 -9.43
CA ARG A 116 21.13 9.80 -10.35
C ARG A 116 20.15 9.26 -11.41
N LYS A 117 19.70 8.00 -11.28
CA LYS A 117 18.78 7.33 -12.23
C LYS A 117 19.23 7.54 -13.69
N LYS A 118 20.51 7.26 -13.97
CA LYS A 118 21.09 7.47 -15.30
C LYS A 118 20.34 6.62 -16.32
N ASN A 119 20.04 7.19 -17.49
CA ASN A 119 19.19 6.61 -18.54
C ASN A 119 17.69 6.52 -18.20
N ALA A 120 17.22 7.19 -17.14
CA ALA A 120 15.78 7.34 -16.94
C ALA A 120 15.20 8.19 -18.07
N GLN A 121 14.09 7.71 -18.64
CA GLN A 121 13.37 8.40 -19.69
C GLN A 121 12.24 9.21 -19.07
N HIS A 122 12.07 10.43 -19.57
CA HIS A 122 10.87 11.20 -19.32
C HIS A 122 9.80 10.78 -20.33
N PHE A 123 8.63 10.39 -19.82
CA PHE A 123 7.47 10.10 -20.65
C PHE A 123 6.48 11.24 -20.57
N GLU A 124 5.84 11.52 -21.70
CA GLU A 124 4.70 12.43 -21.75
C GLU A 124 3.41 11.69 -21.39
N SER A 125 2.39 12.46 -21.04
CA SER A 125 1.03 11.95 -20.89
C SER A 125 0.58 11.17 -22.13
N ASN A 126 -0.22 10.12 -21.93
CA ASN A 126 -0.72 9.22 -22.98
C ASN A 126 0.33 8.41 -23.73
N THR A 127 1.58 8.44 -23.28
CA THR A 127 2.65 7.60 -23.84
C THR A 127 2.33 6.12 -23.64
N ALA A 128 2.29 5.34 -24.72
CA ALA A 128 2.16 3.88 -24.65
C ALA A 128 3.37 3.30 -23.90
N LEU A 129 3.15 2.44 -22.91
CA LEU A 129 4.19 1.84 -22.06
C LEU A 129 4.54 0.42 -22.51
N CYS A 130 3.51 -0.40 -22.68
CA CYS A 130 3.61 -1.77 -23.15
C CYS A 130 2.32 -2.17 -23.87
N LYS A 131 2.42 -3.22 -24.68
CA LYS A 131 1.33 -3.90 -25.36
C LYS A 131 1.11 -5.25 -24.68
N ILE A 132 -0.09 -5.49 -24.22
CA ILE A 132 -0.52 -6.74 -23.62
C ILE A 132 -1.31 -7.49 -24.68
N SER A 133 -0.87 -8.69 -25.02
CA SER A 133 -1.55 -9.56 -25.98
C SER A 133 -2.35 -10.61 -25.22
N THR A 134 -3.59 -10.81 -25.65
CA THR A 134 -4.41 -11.98 -25.28
C THR A 134 -4.45 -12.93 -26.47
N LYS A 135 -5.22 -14.02 -26.37
CA LYS A 135 -5.37 -14.99 -27.46
C LYS A 135 -6.04 -14.37 -28.69
N ASN A 136 -6.96 -13.42 -28.48
CA ASN A 136 -7.80 -12.85 -29.52
C ASN A 136 -7.44 -11.40 -29.83
N ASP A 137 -7.01 -10.64 -28.83
CA ASP A 137 -6.85 -9.18 -28.93
C ASP A 137 -5.52 -8.69 -28.38
N SER A 138 -5.27 -7.38 -28.54
CA SER A 138 -4.16 -6.72 -27.89
C SER A 138 -4.52 -5.35 -27.37
N TYR A 139 -4.00 -5.01 -26.19
CA TYR A 139 -4.32 -3.83 -25.43
C TYR A 139 -3.05 -3.03 -25.15
N ILE A 140 -3.13 -1.71 -25.16
CA ILE A 140 -1.98 -0.84 -24.93
C ILE A 140 -2.17 -0.14 -23.60
N VAL A 141 -1.24 -0.33 -22.68
CA VAL A 141 -1.18 0.41 -21.42
C VAL A 141 -0.54 1.76 -21.70
N ARG A 142 -1.14 2.85 -21.20
CA ARG A 142 -0.68 4.23 -21.44
C ARG A 142 -0.45 4.96 -20.14
N LEU A 143 0.47 5.93 -20.17
CA LEU A 143 0.62 6.87 -19.07
C LEU A 143 -0.62 7.76 -18.96
N THR A 144 -1.16 7.91 -17.76
CA THR A 144 -2.35 8.73 -17.52
C THR A 144 -1.99 10.20 -17.32
N GLU A 145 -2.84 11.11 -17.82
CA GLU A 145 -2.55 12.55 -17.92
C GLU A 145 -2.22 13.27 -16.60
N LYS A 146 -2.51 12.67 -15.44
CA LYS A 146 -2.26 13.30 -14.14
C LYS A 146 -0.80 13.19 -13.65
N ASP A 147 0.07 12.53 -14.41
CA ASP A 147 1.29 11.98 -13.86
C ASP A 147 2.52 12.21 -14.75
N THR A 148 3.21 13.34 -14.56
CA THR A 148 4.58 13.53 -15.08
C THR A 148 5.54 12.67 -14.25
N LEU A 149 5.67 11.39 -14.60
CA LEU A 149 6.44 10.43 -13.80
C LEU A 149 7.73 10.00 -14.49
N LEU A 150 8.82 10.01 -13.72
CA LEU A 150 10.03 9.25 -14.02
C LEU A 150 9.73 7.76 -13.74
N LEU A 151 9.17 7.09 -14.73
CA LEU A 151 8.85 5.66 -14.64
C LEU A 151 10.15 4.84 -14.76
N SER A 152 10.63 4.27 -13.66
CA SER A 152 11.51 3.10 -13.76
C SER A 152 10.62 1.90 -14.03
N CYS A 153 10.49 1.53 -15.30
CA CYS A 153 9.87 0.28 -15.72
C CYS A 153 10.72 -0.89 -15.21
N GLN A 154 10.56 -1.28 -13.95
CA GLN A 154 11.17 -2.51 -13.46
C GLN A 154 10.05 -3.43 -13.01
N ASN A 155 9.75 -4.36 -13.93
CA ASN A 155 8.89 -5.52 -13.79
C ASN A 155 7.41 -5.21 -13.47
N LEU A 156 6.58 -5.27 -14.52
CA LEU A 156 5.14 -5.45 -14.38
C LEU A 156 4.91 -6.83 -13.71
N LEU A 157 4.71 -6.84 -12.39
CA LEU A 157 4.22 -8.02 -11.69
C LEU A 157 2.77 -8.23 -12.10
N ILE A 158 2.54 -9.12 -13.06
CA ILE A 158 1.21 -9.67 -13.32
C ILE A 158 0.83 -10.48 -12.08
N GLY A 159 0.08 -9.87 -11.18
CA GLY A 159 -0.50 -10.55 -10.03
C GLY A 159 -1.61 -11.48 -10.50
N SER A 160 -1.26 -12.70 -10.90
CA SER A 160 -2.20 -13.81 -11.01
C SER A 160 -2.65 -14.20 -9.60
N ARG A 161 -3.62 -13.47 -9.03
CA ARG A 161 -4.34 -13.91 -7.84
C ARG A 161 -5.34 -14.99 -8.26
N SER A 162 -4.87 -16.22 -8.42
CA SER A 162 -5.73 -17.39 -8.28
C SER A 162 -6.08 -17.54 -6.80
N ARG A 163 -7.16 -16.88 -6.35
CA ARG A 163 -7.85 -17.32 -5.13
C ARG A 163 -8.70 -18.52 -5.55
N LEU A 164 -8.21 -19.72 -5.29
CA LEU A 164 -9.11 -20.87 -5.14
C LEU A 164 -9.56 -20.93 -3.68
N PRO A 165 -10.81 -21.34 -3.42
CA PRO A 165 -11.39 -21.42 -2.08
C PRO A 165 -10.71 -22.45 -1.18
#